data_AF-A0A519QIZ4-F1
#
_entry.id   AF-A0A519QIZ4-F1
#
_cell.length_a   1.000
_cell.length_b   1.000
_cell.length_c   1.000
_cell.angle_alpha   90.00
_cell.angle_beta   90.00
_cell.angle_gamma   90.00
#
_symmetry.space_group_name_H-M   'P 1'
#
loop_
_entity.id
_entity.type
_entity.pdbx_description
1 polymer ?
#
loop_
_entity_poly.entity_id
_entity_poly.type
_entity_poly.pdbx_seq_one_letter_code
_entity_poly.pdbx_strand_id
1 'polypeptide(L)'
;MTQAVNGAEARKLPWGKIALFAAALIAAFAVGLAVMRKSGDSASPAAATDAGLAPQSIEALEQRSKAEPDNVSVWRQLATAYFVADRYADAAGAYEKASAIEPNNAVIWSALGEARAMASGSDVPAPAVEAFQRALKLDPKDPRSRYFLAVKRDLTGDHEGALGDWLALLADTPSDAVWHDNLVRTIEQIGKINKIDVAPRIAAAQAKAPKPTTPPQITQMPMAAQGIPGPTAQDLQAATAMAPGEQREMAEGMVSRLEGRLKTQPKNPEGWVMLMRSRMTLNQPDKASQALKDAIAANPDKADLLREQAGVLGVK
;
A
#
# COMPACT_ATOMS: atom_id res chain seq x y z
N MET A 1 -58.27 0.00 -21.73
CA MET A 1 -56.92 0.29 -22.25
C MET A 1 -56.39 1.52 -21.54
N THR A 2 -55.54 1.35 -20.53
CA THR A 2 -54.58 2.39 -20.11
C THR A 2 -53.52 1.73 -19.22
N GLN A 3 -52.32 1.52 -19.80
CA GLN A 3 -51.08 1.30 -19.07
C GLN A 3 -50.62 2.64 -18.49
N ALA A 4 -50.12 2.65 -17.26
CA ALA A 4 -49.27 3.70 -16.73
C ALA A 4 -48.04 3.07 -16.05
N VAL A 5 -46.99 3.02 -16.86
CA VAL A 5 -45.54 2.99 -16.60
C VAL A 5 -45.12 3.15 -15.11
N ASN A 6 -44.55 2.07 -14.55
CA ASN A 6 -43.70 2.15 -13.35
C ASN A 6 -42.34 2.75 -13.73
N GLY A 7 -42.01 3.90 -13.15
CA GLY A 7 -40.69 4.49 -13.21
C GLY A 7 -39.70 3.68 -12.36
N ALA A 8 -38.74 3.02 -13.01
CA ALA A 8 -37.57 2.50 -12.33
C ALA A 8 -36.63 3.68 -12.02
N GLU A 9 -36.64 4.14 -10.76
CA GLU A 9 -35.57 5.02 -10.26
C GLU A 9 -34.24 4.27 -10.30
N ALA A 10 -33.34 4.69 -11.17
CA ALA A 10 -31.95 4.26 -11.17
C ALA A 10 -31.29 4.65 -9.84
N ARG A 11 -30.98 3.66 -8.99
CA ARG A 11 -30.19 3.84 -7.77
C ARG A 11 -28.83 4.44 -8.13
N LYS A 12 -28.62 5.72 -7.77
CA LYS A 12 -27.33 6.40 -7.89
C LYS A 12 -26.30 5.68 -7.01
N LEU A 13 -25.27 5.12 -7.63
CA LEU A 13 -24.17 4.43 -6.93
C LEU A 13 -23.36 5.45 -6.10
N PRO A 14 -23.11 5.23 -4.80
CA PRO A 14 -22.45 6.22 -3.95
C PRO A 14 -20.93 6.21 -4.17
N TRP A 15 -20.44 6.98 -5.13
CA TRP A 15 -19.03 7.11 -5.52
C TRP A 15 -18.07 7.39 -4.34
N GLY A 16 -18.54 8.04 -3.27
CA GLY A 16 -17.76 8.25 -2.05
C GLY A 16 -17.41 6.96 -1.29
N LYS A 17 -18.29 5.95 -1.30
CA LYS A 17 -18.04 4.63 -0.66
C LYS A 17 -17.06 3.79 -1.48
N ILE A 18 -17.09 3.93 -2.81
CA ILE A 18 -16.20 3.22 -3.75
C ILE A 18 -14.77 3.77 -3.65
N ALA A 19 -14.61 5.08 -3.57
CA ALA A 19 -13.31 5.73 -3.41
C ALA A 19 -12.64 5.42 -2.05
N LEU A 20 -13.43 5.24 -0.99
CA LEU A 20 -12.96 4.85 0.34
C LEU A 20 -12.58 3.38 0.43
N PHE A 21 -13.34 2.50 -0.22
CA PHE A 21 -12.96 1.10 -0.34
C PHE A 21 -11.64 0.97 -1.10
N ALA A 22 -11.47 1.69 -2.23
CA ALA A 22 -10.24 1.69 -3.03
C ALA A 22 -8.98 2.18 -2.27
N ALA A 23 -9.11 3.22 -1.42
CA ALA A 23 -8.02 3.67 -0.55
C ALA A 23 -7.68 2.65 0.55
N ALA A 24 -8.68 1.88 1.01
CA ALA A 24 -8.49 0.80 1.97
C ALA A 24 -7.72 -0.41 1.39
N LEU A 25 -7.81 -0.66 0.09
CA LEU A 25 -7.12 -1.75 -0.59
C LEU A 25 -5.60 -1.56 -0.63
N ILE A 26 -5.12 -0.31 -0.78
CA ILE A 26 -3.69 0.00 -0.89
C ILE A 26 -2.98 -0.13 0.47
N ALA A 27 -3.67 0.24 1.55
CA ALA A 27 -3.17 0.11 2.92
C ALA A 27 -3.08 -1.36 3.35
N ALA A 28 -4.14 -2.13 3.08
CA ALA A 28 -4.24 -3.54 3.41
C ALA A 28 -3.20 -4.42 2.71
N PHE A 29 -2.96 -4.19 1.41
CA PHE A 29 -1.95 -4.92 0.65
C PHE A 29 -0.52 -4.70 1.20
N ALA A 30 -0.22 -3.49 1.68
CA ALA A 30 1.06 -3.17 2.32
C ALA A 30 1.20 -3.84 3.70
N VAL A 31 0.13 -3.91 4.49
CA VAL A 31 0.07 -4.70 5.75
C VAL A 31 0.28 -6.18 5.46
N GLY A 32 -0.38 -6.66 4.40
CA GLY A 32 -0.20 -7.89 3.64
C GLY A 32 1.23 -8.42 3.65
N LEU A 33 2.07 -7.67 2.93
CA LEU A 33 3.47 -7.97 2.64
C LEU A 33 4.38 -7.81 3.88
N ALA A 34 4.05 -6.89 4.80
CA ALA A 34 4.88 -6.61 5.97
C ALA A 34 4.81 -7.71 7.03
N VAL A 35 3.61 -8.22 7.32
CA VAL A 35 3.39 -9.28 8.31
C VAL A 35 4.02 -10.58 7.84
N MET A 36 3.94 -10.89 6.54
CA MET A 36 4.58 -12.05 5.91
C MET A 36 6.11 -12.04 6.06
N ARG A 37 6.72 -10.85 6.15
CA ARG A 37 8.16 -10.67 6.33
C ARG A 37 8.62 -10.83 7.80
N LYS A 38 7.71 -10.69 8.77
CA LYS A 38 8.01 -10.73 10.22
C LYS A 38 7.75 -12.10 10.85
N SER A 39 6.88 -12.92 10.28
CA SER A 39 6.54 -14.27 10.78
C SER A 39 7.56 -15.38 10.46
N GLY A 40 8.80 -15.04 10.10
CA GLY A 40 9.89 -16.02 10.02
C GLY A 40 9.98 -16.83 8.73
N ASP A 41 9.19 -16.49 7.70
CA ASP A 41 9.52 -16.89 6.32
C ASP A 41 10.68 -15.97 5.85
N SER A 42 11.88 -16.18 6.40
CA SER A 42 13.10 -15.52 5.96
C SER A 42 13.50 -16.05 4.58
N ALA A 43 12.81 -15.60 3.55
CA ALA A 43 13.48 -15.33 2.29
C ALA A 43 14.10 -13.93 2.39
N SER A 44 15.34 -13.90 2.91
CA SER A 44 16.18 -12.71 2.80
C SER A 44 16.36 -12.37 1.32
N PRO A 45 16.23 -11.10 0.87
CA PRO A 45 16.49 -10.74 -0.53
C PRO A 45 17.95 -10.99 -0.97
N ALA A 46 18.84 -11.27 -0.02
CA ALA A 46 20.26 -11.51 -0.24
C ALA A 46 20.69 -12.99 -0.07
N ALA A 47 19.75 -13.93 0.06
CA ALA A 47 20.06 -15.38 0.14
C ALA A 47 19.27 -16.23 -0.87
N ALA A 48 18.59 -15.63 -1.85
CA ALA A 48 17.93 -16.32 -2.95
C ALA A 48 18.78 -16.35 -4.24
N THR A 49 20.11 -16.34 -4.09
CA THR A 49 21.00 -16.82 -5.14
C THR A 49 21.08 -18.34 -5.03
N ASP A 50 20.66 -19.02 -6.10
CA ASP A 50 20.83 -20.45 -6.36
C ASP A 50 19.93 -21.44 -5.59
N ALA A 51 18.61 -21.36 -5.81
CA ALA A 51 17.74 -22.51 -6.20
C ALA A 51 16.24 -22.13 -6.14
N GLY A 52 15.61 -21.91 -7.30
CA GLY A 52 14.19 -22.27 -7.49
C GLY A 52 13.08 -21.21 -7.29
N LEU A 53 13.38 -19.93 -7.05
CA LEU A 53 12.36 -18.87 -7.01
C LEU A 53 12.29 -18.08 -8.33
N ALA A 54 12.10 -18.78 -9.45
CA ALA A 54 11.41 -18.13 -10.56
C ALA A 54 9.98 -17.79 -10.08
N PRO A 55 9.38 -16.64 -10.46
CA PRO A 55 7.96 -16.42 -10.24
C PRO A 55 7.20 -17.61 -10.84
N GLN A 56 6.69 -18.51 -9.99
CA GLN A 56 5.95 -19.68 -10.45
C GLN A 56 4.63 -19.18 -11.03
N SER A 57 4.29 -19.66 -12.23
CA SER A 57 3.00 -19.34 -12.81
C SER A 57 1.88 -19.86 -11.89
N ILE A 58 0.74 -19.18 -11.92
CA ILE A 58 -0.47 -19.63 -11.21
C ILE A 58 -0.78 -21.09 -11.57
N GLU A 59 -0.63 -21.47 -12.85
CA GLU A 59 -0.82 -22.85 -13.32
C GLU A 59 0.11 -23.85 -12.63
N ALA A 60 1.40 -23.52 -12.46
CA ALA A 60 2.33 -24.39 -11.75
C ALA A 60 1.95 -24.55 -10.27
N LEU A 61 1.50 -23.48 -9.63
CA LEU A 61 1.01 -23.50 -8.25
C LEU A 61 -0.29 -24.30 -8.12
N GLU A 62 -1.19 -24.24 -9.10
CA GLU A 62 -2.42 -25.05 -9.17
C GLU A 62 -2.12 -26.54 -9.35
N GLN A 63 -1.13 -26.89 -10.18
CA GLN A 63 -0.71 -28.30 -10.34
C GLN A 63 -0.08 -28.81 -9.04
N ARG A 64 0.77 -27.99 -8.42
CA ARG A 64 1.43 -28.35 -7.16
C ARG A 64 0.45 -28.48 -6.01
N SER A 65 -0.58 -27.63 -5.92
CA SER A 65 -1.60 -27.74 -4.86
C SER A 65 -2.43 -29.02 -4.96
N LYS A 66 -2.58 -29.57 -6.18
CA LYS A 66 -3.19 -30.89 -6.40
C LYS A 66 -2.26 -32.05 -5.99
N ALA A 67 -0.96 -31.91 -6.25
CA ALA A 67 0.03 -32.92 -5.89
C ALA A 67 0.36 -32.93 -4.38
N GLU A 68 0.30 -31.75 -3.75
CA GLU A 68 0.62 -31.52 -2.34
C GLU A 68 -0.59 -30.92 -1.59
N PRO A 69 -1.72 -31.63 -1.47
CA PRO A 69 -2.97 -31.07 -0.92
C PRO A 69 -2.87 -30.66 0.55
N ASP A 70 -1.97 -31.25 1.31
CA ASP A 70 -1.76 -30.95 2.74
C ASP A 70 -0.62 -29.94 2.98
N ASN A 71 0.01 -29.41 1.92
CA ASN A 71 1.08 -28.42 2.05
C ASN A 71 0.51 -27.00 2.11
N VAL A 72 0.38 -26.47 3.34
CA VAL A 72 -0.08 -25.10 3.59
C VAL A 72 0.72 -24.04 2.84
N SER A 73 2.02 -24.24 2.63
CA SER A 73 2.87 -23.26 1.93
C SER A 73 2.46 -23.11 0.47
N VAL A 74 2.08 -24.21 -0.19
CA VAL A 74 1.61 -24.19 -1.58
C VAL A 74 0.30 -23.44 -1.69
N TRP A 75 -0.65 -23.69 -0.78
CA TRP A 75 -1.92 -22.96 -0.74
C TRP A 75 -1.75 -21.47 -0.45
N ARG A 76 -0.84 -21.08 0.46
CA ARG A 76 -0.52 -19.66 0.72
C ARG A 76 0.11 -18.96 -0.49
N GLN A 77 1.03 -19.63 -1.18
CA GLN A 77 1.67 -19.10 -2.39
C GLN A 77 0.67 -18.95 -3.53
N LEU A 78 -0.17 -19.96 -3.77
CA LEU A 78 -1.24 -19.91 -4.76
C LEU A 78 -2.24 -18.78 -4.45
N ALA A 79 -2.65 -18.65 -3.18
CA ALA A 79 -3.53 -17.57 -2.76
C ALA A 79 -2.93 -16.19 -2.98
N THR A 80 -1.65 -16.00 -2.66
CA THR A 80 -0.92 -14.75 -2.90
C THR A 80 -0.82 -14.44 -4.40
N ALA A 81 -0.52 -15.45 -5.23
CA ALA A 81 -0.44 -15.30 -6.68
C ALA A 81 -1.80 -14.90 -7.29
N TYR A 82 -2.89 -15.52 -6.84
CA TYR A 82 -4.24 -15.11 -7.23
C TYR A 82 -4.57 -13.68 -6.78
N PHE A 83 -4.18 -13.30 -5.56
CA PHE A 83 -4.44 -11.97 -5.03
C PHE A 83 -3.74 -10.88 -5.84
N VAL A 84 -2.46 -11.07 -6.18
CA VAL A 84 -1.68 -10.14 -7.02
C VAL A 84 -2.25 -10.05 -8.44
N ALA A 85 -2.90 -11.11 -8.93
CA ALA A 85 -3.58 -11.14 -10.21
C ALA A 85 -5.04 -10.64 -10.16
N ASP A 86 -5.46 -9.97 -9.07
CA ASP A 86 -6.82 -9.49 -8.81
C ASP A 86 -7.91 -10.60 -8.81
N ARG A 87 -7.51 -11.86 -8.74
CA ARG A 87 -8.39 -13.04 -8.67
C ARG A 87 -8.77 -13.31 -7.21
N TYR A 88 -9.41 -12.34 -6.56
CA TYR A 88 -9.65 -12.37 -5.11
C TYR A 88 -10.52 -13.53 -4.62
N ALA A 89 -11.50 -13.96 -5.41
CA ALA A 89 -12.34 -15.12 -5.07
C ALA A 89 -11.52 -16.43 -5.05
N ASP A 90 -10.63 -16.60 -6.04
CA ASP A 90 -9.73 -17.75 -6.09
C ASP A 90 -8.70 -17.70 -4.95
N ALA A 91 -8.20 -16.49 -4.64
CA ALA A 91 -7.33 -16.27 -3.49
C ALA A 91 -8.00 -16.67 -2.17
N ALA A 92 -9.27 -16.30 -1.99
CA ALA A 92 -10.06 -16.70 -0.82
C ALA A 92 -10.23 -18.21 -0.74
N GLY A 93 -10.48 -18.90 -1.87
CA GLY A 93 -10.56 -20.37 -1.91
C GLY A 93 -9.24 -21.05 -1.51
N ALA A 94 -8.10 -20.54 -1.99
CA ALA A 94 -6.79 -21.06 -1.63
C ALA A 94 -6.42 -20.76 -0.16
N TYR A 95 -6.74 -19.57 0.37
CA TYR A 95 -6.56 -19.28 1.79
C TYR A 95 -7.48 -20.09 2.69
N GLU A 96 -8.69 -20.44 2.24
CA GLU A 96 -9.60 -21.32 2.97
C GLU A 96 -8.98 -22.71 3.13
N LYS A 97 -8.40 -23.28 2.06
CA LYS A 97 -7.61 -24.52 2.15
C LYS A 97 -6.44 -24.40 3.12
N ALA A 98 -5.68 -23.32 3.04
CA ALA A 98 -4.57 -23.07 3.97
C ALA A 98 -5.06 -22.99 5.44
N SER A 99 -6.21 -22.34 5.69
CA SER A 99 -6.79 -22.19 7.02
C SER A 99 -7.33 -23.50 7.61
N ALA A 100 -7.75 -24.44 6.75
CA ALA A 100 -8.18 -25.77 7.17
C ALA A 100 -6.99 -26.64 7.63
N ILE A 101 -5.81 -26.45 7.01
CA ILE A 101 -4.57 -27.15 7.38
C ILE A 101 -3.95 -26.52 8.64
N GLU A 102 -3.91 -25.19 8.73
CA GLU A 102 -3.38 -24.45 9.87
C GLU A 102 -4.44 -23.56 10.54
N PRO A 103 -5.37 -24.14 11.33
CA PRO A 103 -6.49 -23.41 11.91
C PRO A 103 -6.10 -22.40 13.00
N ASN A 104 -4.87 -22.46 13.50
CA ASN A 104 -4.34 -21.59 14.56
C ASN A 104 -3.36 -20.51 14.04
N ASN A 105 -3.34 -20.26 12.74
CA ASN A 105 -2.48 -19.24 12.13
C ASN A 105 -3.26 -17.94 11.87
N ALA A 106 -3.06 -16.92 12.71
CA ALA A 106 -3.75 -15.63 12.61
C ALA A 106 -3.56 -14.95 11.24
N VAL A 107 -2.36 -15.07 10.65
CA VAL A 107 -1.99 -14.42 9.38
C VAL A 107 -2.79 -15.00 8.22
N ILE A 108 -3.03 -16.32 8.21
CA ILE A 108 -3.86 -16.98 7.19
C ILE A 108 -5.31 -16.52 7.31
N TRP A 109 -5.85 -16.45 8.54
CA TRP A 109 -7.21 -15.98 8.77
C TRP A 109 -7.41 -14.52 8.35
N SER A 110 -6.46 -13.64 8.68
CA SER A 110 -6.58 -12.23 8.27
C SER A 110 -6.40 -12.07 6.75
N ALA A 111 -5.55 -12.86 6.11
CA ALA A 111 -5.41 -12.86 4.64
C ALA A 111 -6.65 -13.41 3.93
N LEU A 112 -7.31 -14.43 4.49
CA LEU A 112 -8.60 -14.93 4.02
C LEU A 112 -9.69 -13.84 4.12
N GLY A 113 -9.73 -13.11 5.25
CA GLY A 113 -10.64 -11.99 5.44
C GLY A 113 -10.43 -10.91 4.39
N GLU A 114 -9.17 -10.54 4.13
CA GLU A 114 -8.80 -9.56 3.10
C GLU A 114 -9.24 -10.03 1.72
N ALA A 115 -8.89 -11.25 1.30
CA ALA A 115 -9.31 -11.80 0.02
C ALA A 115 -10.85 -11.81 -0.16
N ARG A 116 -11.60 -12.15 0.90
CA ARG A 116 -13.08 -12.10 0.89
C ARG A 116 -13.64 -10.68 0.80
N ALA A 117 -13.01 -9.71 1.47
CA ALA A 117 -13.41 -8.31 1.37
C ALA A 117 -13.14 -7.76 -0.04
N MET A 118 -11.95 -8.03 -0.59
CA MET A 118 -11.58 -7.64 -1.95
C MET A 118 -12.51 -8.26 -3.00
N ALA A 119 -12.86 -9.54 -2.86
CA ALA A 119 -13.79 -10.22 -3.74
C ALA A 119 -15.21 -9.62 -3.72
N SER A 120 -15.60 -8.96 -2.62
CA SER A 120 -16.88 -8.27 -2.51
C SER A 120 -16.91 -6.93 -3.24
N GLY A 121 -15.75 -6.29 -3.46
CA GLY A 121 -15.58 -5.04 -4.21
C GLY A 121 -16.13 -3.75 -3.58
N SER A 122 -17.07 -3.82 -2.63
CA SER A 122 -17.71 -2.63 -2.06
C SER A 122 -18.09 -2.70 -0.57
N ASP A 123 -17.85 -3.84 0.09
CA ASP A 123 -18.15 -4.02 1.51
C ASP A 123 -17.17 -5.02 2.13
N VAL A 124 -17.14 -5.09 3.47
CA VAL A 124 -16.54 -6.19 4.21
C VAL A 124 -17.69 -7.16 4.58
N PRO A 125 -17.91 -8.24 3.81
CA PRO A 125 -19.05 -9.13 4.01
C PRO A 125 -18.88 -9.96 5.29
N ALA A 126 -19.97 -10.55 5.79
CA ALA A 126 -19.95 -11.33 7.03
C ALA A 126 -18.86 -12.44 7.05
N PRO A 127 -18.63 -13.21 5.97
CA PRO A 127 -17.54 -14.20 5.95
C PRO A 127 -16.13 -13.60 6.05
N ALA A 128 -15.94 -12.33 5.64
CA ALA A 128 -14.67 -11.62 5.83
C ALA A 128 -14.52 -11.18 7.29
N VAL A 129 -15.58 -10.61 7.88
CA VAL A 129 -15.63 -10.22 9.29
C VAL A 129 -15.34 -11.41 10.21
N GLU A 130 -15.94 -12.57 9.95
CA GLU A 130 -15.69 -13.80 10.70
C GLU A 130 -14.21 -14.23 10.66
N ALA A 131 -13.58 -14.15 9.49
CA ALA A 131 -12.18 -14.48 9.32
C ALA A 131 -11.26 -13.49 10.09
N PHE A 132 -11.54 -12.19 10.03
CA PHE A 132 -10.82 -11.19 10.83
C PHE A 132 -11.02 -11.38 12.34
N GLN A 133 -12.24 -11.68 12.78
CA GLN A 133 -12.51 -11.97 14.19
C GLN A 133 -11.78 -13.25 14.65
N ARG A 134 -11.67 -14.25 13.77
CA ARG A 134 -10.90 -15.46 14.06
C ARG A 134 -9.41 -15.15 14.19
N ALA A 135 -8.87 -14.33 13.30
CA ALA A 135 -7.49 -13.84 13.40
C ALA A 135 -7.25 -13.08 14.71
N LEU A 136 -8.14 -12.16 15.11
CA LEU A 136 -8.00 -11.41 16.37
C LEU A 136 -8.14 -12.26 17.64
N LYS A 137 -8.85 -13.39 17.57
CA LYS A 137 -8.86 -14.37 18.68
C LYS A 137 -7.50 -15.07 18.83
N LEU A 138 -6.73 -15.20 17.75
CA LEU A 138 -5.42 -15.83 17.73
C LEU A 138 -4.28 -14.83 18.00
N ASP A 139 -4.36 -13.64 17.40
CA ASP A 139 -3.48 -12.50 17.63
C ASP A 139 -4.32 -11.21 17.75
N PRO A 140 -4.57 -10.73 18.98
CA PRO A 140 -5.31 -9.49 19.21
C PRO A 140 -4.67 -8.24 18.59
N LYS A 141 -3.39 -8.31 18.20
CA LYS A 141 -2.66 -7.20 17.57
C LYS A 141 -2.55 -7.32 16.05
N ASP A 142 -3.17 -8.31 15.41
CA ASP A 142 -3.11 -8.49 13.96
C ASP A 142 -3.58 -7.20 13.24
N PRO A 143 -2.66 -6.50 12.55
CA PRO A 143 -2.94 -5.16 12.04
C PRO A 143 -3.96 -5.18 10.88
N ARG A 144 -3.95 -6.24 10.07
CA ARG A 144 -4.84 -6.41 8.91
C ARG A 144 -6.29 -6.51 9.38
N SER A 145 -6.55 -7.33 10.39
CA SER A 145 -7.88 -7.50 10.96
C SER A 145 -8.39 -6.24 11.66
N ARG A 146 -7.55 -5.57 12.46
CA ARG A 146 -7.90 -4.29 13.09
C ARG A 146 -8.27 -3.24 12.05
N TYR A 147 -7.49 -3.17 10.96
CA TYR A 147 -7.74 -2.24 9.87
C TYR A 147 -9.08 -2.49 9.19
N PHE A 148 -9.35 -3.73 8.74
CA PHE A 148 -10.57 -4.04 7.98
C PHE A 148 -11.84 -4.03 8.83
N LEU A 149 -11.77 -4.33 10.13
CA LEU A 149 -12.92 -4.17 11.00
C LEU A 149 -13.27 -2.69 11.22
N ALA A 150 -12.27 -1.81 11.29
CA ALA A 150 -12.49 -0.36 11.27
C ALA A 150 -13.07 0.11 9.92
N VAL A 151 -12.63 -0.45 8.79
CA VAL A 151 -13.28 -0.22 7.47
C VAL A 151 -14.74 -0.63 7.52
N LYS A 152 -15.09 -1.81 8.04
CA LYS A 152 -16.49 -2.24 8.16
C LYS A 152 -17.31 -1.24 8.97
N ARG A 153 -16.76 -0.79 10.10
CA ARG A 153 -17.39 0.18 11.00
C ARG A 153 -17.68 1.51 10.31
N ASP A 154 -16.71 2.03 9.56
CA ASP A 154 -16.83 3.23 8.73
C ASP A 154 -17.91 3.07 7.65
N LEU A 155 -17.91 1.94 6.92
CA LEU A 155 -18.90 1.65 5.87
C LEU A 155 -20.33 1.58 6.40
N THR A 156 -20.49 1.17 7.67
CA THR A 156 -21.77 1.13 8.39
C THR A 156 -22.16 2.46 9.03
N GLY A 157 -21.34 3.51 8.89
CA GLY A 157 -21.64 4.87 9.33
C GLY A 157 -21.06 5.29 10.67
N ASP A 158 -20.37 4.40 11.39
CA ASP A 158 -19.70 4.73 12.65
C ASP A 158 -18.27 5.24 12.36
N HIS A 159 -18.20 6.41 11.73
CA HIS A 159 -16.95 7.06 11.31
C HIS A 159 -16.04 7.41 12.49
N GLU A 160 -16.63 7.91 13.59
CA GLU A 160 -15.90 8.29 14.79
C GLU A 160 -15.28 7.07 15.48
N GLY A 161 -16.04 5.97 15.58
CA GLY A 161 -15.56 4.70 16.09
C GLY A 161 -14.44 4.10 15.21
N ALA A 162 -14.61 4.12 13.88
CA ALA A 162 -13.59 3.67 12.94
C ALA A 162 -12.28 4.47 13.06
N LEU A 163 -12.37 5.80 13.18
CA LEU A 163 -11.21 6.66 13.45
C LEU A 163 -10.54 6.30 14.77
N GLY A 164 -11.31 6.03 15.82
CA GLY A 164 -10.78 5.55 17.10
C GLY A 164 -9.98 4.25 16.94
N ASP A 165 -10.52 3.28 16.20
CA ASP A 165 -9.88 1.98 15.98
C ASP A 165 -8.60 2.11 15.13
N TRP A 166 -8.61 2.92 14.08
CA TRP A 166 -7.41 3.20 13.27
C TRP A 166 -6.34 4.01 14.02
N LEU A 167 -6.73 4.95 14.87
CA LEU A 167 -5.78 5.69 15.73
C LEU A 167 -5.13 4.78 16.77
N ALA A 168 -5.89 3.85 17.35
CA ALA A 168 -5.32 2.83 18.23
C ALA A 168 -4.36 1.91 17.48
N LEU A 169 -4.69 1.55 16.23
CA LEU A 169 -3.80 0.79 15.35
C LEU A 169 -2.51 1.58 15.05
N LEU A 170 -2.63 2.87 14.75
CA LEU A 170 -1.49 3.76 14.50
C LEU A 170 -0.58 3.87 15.72
N ALA A 171 -1.14 3.93 16.92
CA ALA A 171 -0.37 3.96 18.17
C ALA A 171 0.44 2.68 18.43
N ASP A 172 0.10 1.56 17.79
CA ASP A 172 0.85 0.30 17.85
C ASP A 172 1.78 0.10 16.65
N THR A 173 1.78 1.03 15.69
CA THR A 173 2.47 0.90 14.39
C THR A 173 3.79 1.68 14.41
N PRO A 174 4.94 1.02 14.24
CA PRO A 174 6.21 1.74 14.05
C PRO A 174 6.14 2.70 12.86
N SER A 175 6.79 3.86 12.96
CA SER A 175 6.78 4.86 11.88
C SER A 175 7.48 4.40 10.59
N ASP A 176 8.32 3.37 10.66
CA ASP A 176 8.98 2.74 9.51
C ASP A 176 8.20 1.55 8.93
N ALA A 177 7.02 1.24 9.47
CA ALA A 177 6.18 0.21 8.90
C ALA A 177 5.71 0.64 7.51
N VAL A 178 5.83 -0.25 6.51
CA VAL A 178 5.50 0.04 5.10
C VAL A 178 4.06 0.51 4.85
N TRP A 179 3.17 0.30 5.81
CA TRP A 179 1.76 0.66 5.75
C TRP A 179 1.39 1.84 6.65
N HIS A 180 2.35 2.37 7.43
CA HIS A 180 2.15 3.51 8.33
C HIS A 180 1.54 4.71 7.61
N ASP A 181 2.18 5.14 6.51
CA ASP A 181 1.73 6.33 5.78
C ASP A 181 0.37 6.12 5.11
N ASN A 182 0.06 4.88 4.70
CA ASN A 182 -1.25 4.55 4.16
C ASN A 182 -2.33 4.64 5.26
N LEU A 183 -2.04 4.16 6.48
CA LEU A 183 -2.95 4.29 7.61
C LEU A 183 -3.21 5.75 7.98
N VAL A 184 -2.16 6.57 8.06
CA VAL A 184 -2.29 8.02 8.31
C VAL A 184 -3.17 8.68 7.25
N ARG A 185 -2.92 8.40 5.96
CA ARG A 185 -3.75 8.91 4.87
C ARG A 185 -5.21 8.49 4.98
N THR A 186 -5.50 7.24 5.37
CA THR A 186 -6.89 6.78 5.60
C THR A 186 -7.56 7.60 6.70
N ILE A 187 -6.89 7.80 7.84
CA ILE A 187 -7.41 8.57 8.98
C ILE A 187 -7.69 10.02 8.56
N GLU A 188 -6.75 10.66 7.86
CA GLU A 188 -6.91 12.03 7.33
C GLU A 188 -8.07 12.15 6.35
N GLN A 189 -8.19 11.21 5.42
CA GLN A 189 -9.24 11.21 4.40
C GLN A 189 -10.63 11.06 5.04
N ILE A 190 -10.78 10.12 5.97
CA ILE A 190 -12.04 9.89 6.68
C ILE A 190 -12.38 11.08 7.59
N GLY A 191 -11.38 11.64 8.29
CA GLY A 191 -11.53 12.87 9.06
C GLY A 191 -12.03 14.02 8.19
N LYS A 192 -11.41 14.24 7.03
CA LYS A 192 -11.80 15.28 6.07
C LYS A 192 -13.23 15.09 5.54
N ILE A 193 -13.58 13.87 5.09
CA ILE A 193 -14.92 13.57 4.54
C ILE A 193 -16.01 13.82 5.59
N ASN A 194 -15.74 13.44 6.83
CA ASN A 194 -16.71 13.53 7.93
C ASN A 194 -16.59 14.82 8.75
N LYS A 195 -15.69 15.74 8.37
CA LYS A 195 -15.42 17.00 9.08
C LYS A 195 -14.99 16.82 10.53
N ILE A 196 -14.20 15.77 10.80
CA ILE A 196 -13.64 15.45 12.11
C ILE A 196 -12.17 15.88 12.13
N ASP A 197 -11.77 16.67 13.13
CA ASP A 197 -10.37 17.05 13.30
C ASP A 197 -9.57 15.86 13.85
N VAL A 198 -8.67 15.34 13.02
CA VAL A 198 -7.84 14.16 13.32
C VAL A 198 -6.38 14.49 13.49
N ALA A 199 -5.92 15.68 13.10
CA ALA A 199 -4.50 16.07 13.18
C ALA A 199 -3.92 15.96 14.61
N PRO A 200 -4.56 16.51 15.66
CA PRO A 200 -4.03 16.37 17.03
C PRO A 200 -4.09 14.90 17.52
N ARG A 201 -5.05 14.11 17.03
CA ARG A 201 -5.22 12.71 17.41
C ARG A 201 -4.15 11.82 16.77
N ILE A 202 -3.81 12.07 15.51
CA ILE A 202 -2.71 11.41 14.79
C ILE A 202 -1.39 11.68 15.51
N ALA A 203 -1.10 12.95 15.83
CA ALA A 203 0.11 13.32 16.56
C ALA A 203 0.21 12.61 17.93
N ALA A 204 -0.90 12.55 18.67
CA ALA A 204 -0.97 11.85 19.94
C ALA A 204 -0.79 10.32 19.81
N ALA A 205 -1.30 9.71 18.74
CA ALA A 205 -1.11 8.28 18.46
C ALA A 205 0.36 7.98 18.11
N GLN A 206 0.97 8.78 17.23
CA GLN A 206 2.37 8.60 16.82
C GLN A 206 3.37 8.83 17.97
N ALA A 207 3.06 9.73 18.91
CA ALA A 207 3.88 9.92 20.11
C ALA A 207 3.95 8.66 21.00
N LYS A 208 2.96 7.77 20.90
CA LYS A 208 2.91 6.48 21.62
C LYS A 208 3.49 5.31 20.80
N ALA A 209 3.74 5.53 19.51
CA ALA A 209 4.16 4.48 18.60
C ALA A 209 5.51 3.88 19.03
N PRO A 210 5.69 2.56 18.84
CA PRO A 210 6.97 1.92 19.08
C PRO A 210 8.07 2.53 18.20
N LYS A 211 9.30 2.53 18.69
CA LYS A 211 10.47 3.01 17.93
C LYS A 211 10.62 2.23 16.61
N PRO A 212 11.22 2.85 15.58
CA PRO A 212 11.50 2.18 14.31
C PRO A 212 12.19 0.84 14.55
N THR A 213 11.67 -0.19 13.88
CA THR A 213 12.18 -1.57 14.02
C THR A 213 13.37 -1.83 13.11
N THR A 214 13.59 -0.97 12.12
CA THR A 214 14.79 -0.93 11.30
C THR A 214 15.79 0.00 11.97
N PRO A 215 17.02 -0.47 12.29
CA PRO A 215 18.12 0.44 12.57
C PRO A 215 18.20 1.45 11.43
N PRO A 216 18.48 2.75 11.68
CA PRO A 216 18.72 3.68 10.59
C PRO A 216 19.74 3.01 9.67
N GLN A 217 19.31 2.74 8.43
CA GLN A 217 20.24 2.23 7.44
C GLN A 217 21.24 3.37 7.26
N ILE A 218 22.39 3.23 7.91
CA ILE A 218 23.61 3.86 7.46
C ILE A 218 23.87 3.18 6.12
N THR A 219 23.16 3.62 5.07
CA THR A 219 23.51 3.33 3.69
C THR A 219 24.99 3.62 3.64
N GLN A 220 25.80 2.58 3.36
CA GLN A 220 27.25 2.65 3.37
C GLN A 220 27.69 3.90 2.62
N MET A 221 27.95 4.97 3.38
CA MET A 221 28.62 6.14 2.84
C MET A 221 30.04 5.65 2.56
N PRO A 222 30.63 5.98 1.40
CA PRO A 222 32.05 5.70 1.19
C PRO A 222 32.83 6.29 2.37
N MET A 223 33.79 5.51 2.86
CA MET A 223 34.66 5.73 4.04
C MET A 223 35.55 6.99 3.99
N ALA A 224 35.06 8.10 3.43
CA ALA A 224 35.77 9.38 3.30
C ALA A 224 35.10 10.53 4.08
N ALA A 225 34.11 10.25 4.92
CA ALA A 225 33.42 11.29 5.70
C ALA A 225 33.29 10.92 7.19
N GLN A 226 34.39 10.52 7.83
CA GLN A 226 34.51 10.65 9.28
C GLN A 226 35.08 12.03 9.58
N GLY A 227 34.24 12.97 10.02
CA GLY A 227 34.70 14.30 10.40
C GLY A 227 33.67 15.43 10.44
N ILE A 228 32.38 15.18 10.15
CA ILE A 228 31.35 16.23 10.25
C ILE A 228 30.22 15.71 11.15
N PRO A 229 30.04 16.28 12.35
CA PRO A 229 28.91 15.96 13.22
C PRO A 229 27.59 16.14 12.48
N GLY A 230 26.68 15.15 12.59
CA GLY A 230 25.36 15.22 11.98
C GLY A 230 24.54 16.41 12.51
N PRO A 231 23.57 16.91 11.70
CA PRO A 231 22.79 18.10 12.05
C PRO A 231 22.10 17.95 13.40
N THR A 232 22.31 18.93 14.25
CA THR A 232 21.76 19.04 15.61
C THR A 232 20.25 19.30 15.57
N ALA A 233 19.58 19.17 16.71
CA ALA A 233 18.16 19.51 16.83
C ALA A 233 17.84 20.98 16.43
N GLN A 234 18.84 21.87 16.50
CA GLN A 234 18.75 23.24 16.00
C GLN A 234 18.72 23.30 14.46
N ASP A 235 19.47 22.43 13.79
CA ASP A 235 19.51 22.36 12.32
C ASP A 235 18.19 21.82 11.74
N LEU A 236 17.50 20.96 12.49
CA LEU A 236 16.15 20.48 12.15
C LEU A 236 15.07 21.57 12.32
N GLN A 237 15.24 22.45 13.31
CA GLN A 237 14.36 23.63 13.48
C GLN A 237 14.63 24.71 12.43
N ALA A 238 15.88 24.86 12.00
CA ALA A 238 16.23 25.74 10.88
C ALA A 238 15.60 25.26 9.55
N ALA A 239 15.51 23.96 9.32
CA ALA A 239 14.89 23.38 8.12
C ALA A 239 13.36 23.57 8.05
N THR A 240 12.69 23.61 9.20
CA THR A 240 11.25 23.97 9.30
C THR A 240 11.01 25.48 9.30
N ALA A 241 12.05 26.30 9.49
CA ALA A 241 12.01 27.76 9.36
C ALA A 241 12.33 28.27 7.94
N MET A 242 12.68 27.38 7.00
CA MET A 242 12.91 27.73 5.59
C MET A 242 11.62 28.25 4.96
N ALA A 243 11.71 29.40 4.28
CA ALA A 243 10.61 29.92 3.51
C ALA A 243 10.21 28.90 2.42
N PRO A 244 8.91 28.71 2.11
CA PRO A 244 8.45 27.77 1.09
C PRO A 244 9.14 27.88 -0.29
N GLY A 245 9.75 29.03 -0.60
CA GLY A 245 10.57 29.24 -1.80
C GLY A 245 11.93 28.51 -1.77
N GLU A 246 12.61 28.45 -0.63
CA GLU A 246 13.95 27.87 -0.49
C GLU A 246 13.93 26.33 -0.56
N GLN A 247 12.89 25.71 0.04
CA GLN A 247 12.63 24.28 -0.10
C GLN A 247 12.31 23.89 -1.55
N ARG A 248 11.64 24.77 -2.29
CA ARG A 248 11.33 24.57 -3.71
C ARG A 248 12.57 24.64 -4.59
N GLU A 249 13.46 25.61 -4.35
CA GLU A 249 14.74 25.71 -5.07
C GLU A 249 15.62 24.48 -4.85
N MET A 250 15.69 23.98 -3.62
CA MET A 250 16.42 22.76 -3.30
C MET A 250 15.83 21.54 -4.01
N ALA A 251 14.50 21.39 -4.01
CA ALA A 251 13.81 20.33 -4.72
C ALA A 251 14.02 20.42 -6.24
N GLU A 252 13.98 21.62 -6.82
CA GLU A 252 14.25 21.85 -8.24
C GLU A 252 15.69 21.48 -8.63
N GLY A 253 16.67 21.74 -7.77
CA GLY A 253 18.05 21.29 -7.96
C GLY A 253 18.19 19.77 -7.97
N MET A 254 17.48 19.07 -7.08
CA MET A 254 17.46 17.60 -7.06
C MET A 254 16.83 17.01 -8.33
N VAL A 255 15.70 17.57 -8.79
CA VAL A 255 15.01 17.12 -10.00
C VAL A 255 15.84 17.41 -11.26
N SER A 256 16.56 18.53 -11.30
CA SER A 256 17.43 18.89 -12.44
C SER A 256 18.62 17.94 -12.57
N ARG A 257 19.17 17.44 -11.45
CA ARG A 257 20.21 16.39 -11.47
C ARG A 257 19.69 15.06 -11.96
N LEU A 258 18.46 14.69 -11.58
CA LEU A 258 17.79 13.48 -12.07
C LEU A 258 17.59 13.57 -13.60
N GLU A 259 17.11 14.71 -14.10
CA GLU A 259 16.95 14.95 -15.53
C GLU A 259 18.28 14.86 -16.29
N GLY A 260 19.36 15.45 -15.76
CA GLY A 260 20.70 15.34 -16.35
C GLY A 260 21.18 13.88 -16.44
N ARG A 261 20.93 13.08 -15.39
CA ARG A 261 21.27 11.65 -15.38
C ARG A 261 20.49 10.88 -16.45
N LEU A 262 19.20 11.16 -16.60
CA LEU A 262 18.35 10.50 -17.60
C LEU A 262 18.75 10.84 -19.04
N LYS A 263 19.34 12.02 -19.28
CA LYS A 263 19.96 12.33 -20.58
C LYS A 263 21.18 11.46 -20.87
N THR A 264 21.94 11.09 -19.84
CA THR A 264 23.10 10.18 -19.98
C THR A 264 22.74 8.69 -19.94
N GLN A 265 21.59 8.35 -19.37
CA GLN A 265 21.06 6.98 -19.25
C GLN A 265 19.59 6.95 -19.71
N PRO A 266 19.33 7.17 -21.01
CA PRO A 266 17.97 7.39 -21.51
C PRO A 266 17.09 6.13 -21.47
N LYS A 267 17.70 4.94 -21.48
CA LYS A 267 17.01 3.63 -21.40
C LYS A 267 16.63 3.25 -19.96
N ASN A 268 15.97 4.16 -19.24
CA ASN A 268 15.56 3.98 -17.85
C ASN A 268 14.11 4.48 -17.66
N PRO A 269 13.11 3.68 -18.03
CA PRO A 269 11.71 4.09 -17.98
C PRO A 269 11.25 4.40 -16.54
N GLU A 270 11.74 3.70 -15.53
CA GLU A 270 11.41 3.96 -14.12
C GLU A 270 11.91 5.34 -13.66
N GLY A 271 13.11 5.71 -14.08
CA GLY A 271 13.69 7.02 -13.80
C GLY A 271 12.92 8.16 -14.47
N TRP A 272 12.41 7.94 -15.69
CA TRP A 272 11.54 8.90 -16.37
C TRP A 272 10.18 9.06 -15.67
N VAL A 273 9.58 7.97 -15.16
CA VAL A 273 8.35 8.05 -14.36
C VAL A 273 8.58 8.80 -13.05
N MET A 274 9.72 8.58 -12.40
CA MET A 274 10.12 9.33 -11.21
C MET A 274 10.26 10.83 -11.52
N LEU A 275 10.90 11.19 -12.64
CA LEU A 275 11.03 12.58 -13.07
C LEU A 275 9.66 13.24 -13.30
N MET A 276 8.74 12.56 -13.99
CA MET A 276 7.38 13.06 -14.21
C MET A 276 6.64 13.30 -12.88
N ARG A 277 6.71 12.35 -11.94
CA ARG A 277 6.09 12.48 -10.61
C ARG A 277 6.68 13.66 -9.84
N SER A 278 8.00 13.80 -9.80
CA SER A 278 8.66 14.91 -9.11
C SER A 278 8.29 16.27 -9.70
N ARG A 279 8.15 16.38 -11.03
CA ARG A 279 7.69 17.60 -11.70
C ARG A 279 6.23 17.92 -11.37
N MET A 280 5.35 16.92 -11.27
CA MET A 280 3.96 17.11 -10.85
C MET A 280 3.84 17.58 -9.39
N THR A 281 4.66 17.03 -8.48
CA THR A 281 4.71 17.50 -7.08
C THR A 281 5.18 18.96 -6.97
N LEU A 282 6.06 19.40 -7.87
CA LEU A 282 6.53 20.79 -7.94
C LEU A 282 5.59 21.75 -8.69
N ASN A 283 4.38 21.30 -9.06
CA ASN A 283 3.41 22.03 -9.86
C ASN A 283 3.99 22.51 -11.20
N GLN A 284 4.71 21.63 -11.90
CA GLN A 284 5.34 21.88 -13.20
C GLN A 284 4.81 20.91 -14.28
N PRO A 285 3.51 20.99 -14.64
CA PRO A 285 2.87 20.04 -15.56
C PRO A 285 3.50 20.04 -16.95
N ASP A 286 3.88 21.21 -17.48
CA ASP A 286 4.49 21.30 -18.82
C ASP A 286 5.83 20.55 -18.89
N LYS A 287 6.63 20.61 -17.81
CA LYS A 287 7.90 19.88 -17.72
C LYS A 287 7.68 18.39 -17.52
N ALA A 288 6.61 17.99 -16.85
CA ALA A 288 6.24 16.57 -16.74
C ALA A 288 5.80 16.01 -18.11
N SER A 289 5.00 16.75 -18.87
CA SER A 289 4.60 16.40 -20.24
C SER A 289 5.80 16.34 -21.19
N GLN A 290 6.78 17.23 -21.02
CA GLN A 290 8.03 17.14 -21.79
C GLN A 290 8.85 15.90 -21.41
N ALA A 291 8.95 15.59 -20.11
CA ALA A 291 9.63 14.38 -19.65
C ALA A 291 8.97 13.10 -20.19
N LEU A 292 7.64 13.07 -20.35
CA LEU A 292 6.94 11.96 -21.01
C LEU A 292 7.38 11.80 -22.48
N LYS A 293 7.44 12.90 -23.23
CA LYS A 293 7.88 12.87 -24.64
C LYS A 293 9.30 12.34 -24.77
N ASP A 294 10.20 12.85 -23.93
CA ASP A 294 11.60 12.43 -23.91
C ASP A 294 11.74 10.95 -23.51
N ALA A 295 10.94 10.50 -22.53
CA ALA A 295 10.89 9.11 -22.09
C ALA A 295 10.46 8.15 -23.21
N ILE A 296 9.40 8.49 -23.94
CA ILE A 296 8.88 7.68 -25.05
C ILE A 296 9.89 7.65 -26.21
N ALA A 297 10.51 8.78 -26.54
CA ALA A 297 11.53 8.85 -27.57
C ALA A 297 12.76 7.98 -27.22
N ALA A 298 13.12 7.93 -25.94
CA ALA A 298 14.21 7.12 -25.43
C ALA A 298 13.88 5.62 -25.25
N ASN A 299 12.60 5.28 -25.05
CA ASN A 299 12.11 3.93 -24.71
C ASN A 299 10.86 3.59 -25.56
N PRO A 300 10.98 3.47 -26.90
CA PRO A 300 9.82 3.27 -27.77
C PRO A 300 9.10 1.94 -27.53
N ASP A 301 9.83 0.91 -27.07
CA ASP A 301 9.29 -0.40 -26.67
C ASP A 301 8.46 -0.37 -25.38
N LYS A 302 8.60 0.70 -24.59
CA LYS A 302 7.86 0.93 -23.35
C LYS A 302 6.88 2.10 -23.44
N ALA A 303 6.59 2.58 -24.65
CA ALA A 303 5.79 3.78 -24.87
C ALA A 303 4.40 3.70 -24.24
N ASP A 304 3.73 2.54 -24.33
CA ASP A 304 2.38 2.37 -23.79
C ASP A 304 2.37 2.36 -22.26
N LEU A 305 3.33 1.66 -21.65
CA LEU A 305 3.54 1.70 -20.19
C LEU A 305 3.83 3.12 -19.70
N LEU A 306 4.67 3.87 -20.42
CA LEU A 306 5.01 5.25 -20.06
C LEU A 306 3.80 6.19 -20.16
N ARG A 307 2.95 6.04 -21.18
CA ARG A 307 1.69 6.79 -21.31
C ARG A 307 0.70 6.45 -20.21
N GLU A 308 0.57 5.16 -19.87
CA GLU A 308 -0.31 4.72 -18.79
C GLU A 308 0.12 5.29 -17.44
N GLN A 309 1.41 5.18 -17.11
CA GLN A 309 1.98 5.74 -15.87
C GLN A 309 1.86 7.27 -15.83
N ALA A 310 2.05 7.95 -16.96
CA ALA A 310 1.82 9.39 -17.05
C ALA A 310 0.35 9.77 -16.84
N GLY A 311 -0.59 8.99 -17.38
CA GLY A 311 -2.02 9.16 -17.19
C GLY A 311 -2.42 9.07 -15.71
N VAL A 312 -1.85 8.11 -14.96
CA VAL A 312 -2.04 7.99 -13.50
C VAL A 312 -1.52 9.23 -12.74
N LEU A 313 -0.45 9.84 -13.25
CA LEU A 313 0.13 11.06 -12.68
C LEU A 313 -0.58 12.36 -13.12
N GLY A 314 -1.59 12.27 -14.00
CA GLY A 314 -2.27 13.44 -14.57
C GLY A 314 -1.45 14.21 -15.60
N VAL A 315 -0.38 13.59 -16.13
CA VAL A 315 0.50 14.14 -17.17
C VAL A 315 -0.10 13.80 -18.53
N LYS A 316 -0.29 14.81 -19.38
CA LYS A 316 -0.89 14.69 -20.73
C LYS A 316 0.14 14.85 -21.82
#